data_AF-A0A7Z7YSI6-F1
#
_entry.id   AF-A0A7Z7YSI6-F1
#
_cell.length_a   1.000
_cell.length_b   1.000
_cell.length_c   1.000
_cell.angle_alpha   90.00
_cell.angle_beta   90.00
_cell.angle_gamma   90.00
#
_symmetry.space_group_name_H-M   'P 1'
#
loop_
_entity.id
_entity.type
_entity.pdbx_description
1 polymer ?
#
loop_
_entity_poly.entity_id
_entity_poly.type
_entity_poly.pdbx_seq_one_letter_code
_entity_poly.pdbx_strand_id
1 'polypeptide(L)'
;QSVKSIVDERIENGLYKDFFDLTRRIPKRIKTRKLLEALICVGAFDSFGKTRSTLLSTIDEVIDQVSNVEQDEFLFNMLTPKQSYEDKEEFSDQIISAYEKEYLGFYISNHPVEKLFYIKQYLGIFTIKNSLDYQPILVQVNQFKQIRTKTGQHMAFLVLDDG
;
A
#
# COMPACT_ATOMS: atom_id res chain seq x y z
N GLN A 1 -17.49 -8.49 -4.03
CA GLN A 1 -18.75 -7.71 -3.99
C GLN A 1 -18.48 -6.23 -3.71
N SER A 2 -17.60 -5.87 -2.77
CA SER A 2 -17.28 -4.48 -2.42
C SER A 2 -16.68 -3.65 -3.56
N VAL A 3 -15.70 -4.20 -4.28
CA VAL A 3 -15.07 -3.50 -5.43
C VAL A 3 -16.08 -3.20 -6.54
N LYS A 4 -16.95 -4.16 -6.85
CA LYS A 4 -18.00 -3.98 -7.87
C LYS A 4 -18.90 -2.79 -7.53
N SER A 5 -19.34 -2.67 -6.28
CA SER A 5 -20.15 -1.53 -5.85
C SER A 5 -19.44 -0.18 -6.04
N ILE A 6 -18.13 -0.10 -5.80
CA ILE A 6 -17.34 1.13 -6.00
C ILE A 6 -17.27 1.47 -7.50
N VAL A 7 -17.07 0.46 -8.35
CA VAL A 7 -16.99 0.65 -9.80
C VAL A 7 -18.34 1.05 -10.38
N ASP A 8 -19.41 0.35 -10.03
CA ASP A 8 -20.78 0.61 -10.51
C ASP A 8 -21.22 2.03 -10.13
N GLU A 9 -20.99 2.43 -8.87
CA GLU A 9 -21.31 3.77 -8.39
C GLU A 9 -20.55 4.86 -9.17
N ARG A 10 -19.25 4.65 -9.44
CA ARG A 10 -18.44 5.58 -10.22
C ARG A 10 -18.88 5.67 -11.69
N ILE A 11 -19.39 4.57 -12.26
CA ILE A 11 -19.93 4.55 -13.63
C ILE A 11 -21.23 5.37 -13.69
N GLU A 12 -22.10 5.22 -12.69
CA GLU A 12 -23.40 5.87 -12.65
C GLU A 12 -23.31 7.37 -12.33
N ASN A 13 -22.46 7.76 -11.37
CA ASN A 13 -22.42 9.12 -10.82
C ASN A 13 -21.13 9.89 -11.16
N GLY A 14 -20.25 9.29 -11.98
CA GLY A 14 -19.00 9.90 -12.45
C GLY A 14 -17.83 9.72 -11.48
N LEU A 15 -16.67 10.31 -11.84
CA LEU A 15 -15.43 10.19 -11.07
C LEU A 15 -15.57 10.72 -9.64
N TYR A 16 -14.86 10.09 -8.71
CA TYR A 16 -14.71 10.61 -7.35
C TYR A 16 -13.83 11.85 -7.37
N LYS A 17 -14.27 12.90 -6.67
CA LYS A 17 -13.52 14.16 -6.58
C LYS A 17 -12.36 14.06 -5.60
N ASP A 18 -12.62 13.42 -4.47
CA ASP A 18 -11.65 13.23 -3.39
C ASP A 18 -12.06 12.02 -2.52
N PHE A 19 -11.29 11.76 -1.47
CA PHE A 19 -11.54 10.65 -0.56
C PHE A 19 -12.86 10.81 0.23
N PHE A 20 -13.26 12.04 0.54
CA PHE A 20 -14.51 12.31 1.25
C PHE A 20 -15.72 12.07 0.35
N ASP A 21 -15.67 12.49 -0.91
CA ASP A 21 -16.70 12.23 -1.93
C ASP A 21 -16.91 10.73 -2.15
N LEU A 22 -15.81 9.97 -2.29
CA LEU A 22 -15.87 8.52 -2.36
C LEU A 22 -16.55 7.92 -1.14
N THR A 23 -16.11 8.30 0.05
CA THR A 23 -16.65 7.71 1.27
C THR A 23 -18.12 8.07 1.46
N ARG A 24 -18.57 9.28 1.11
CA ARG A 24 -20.00 9.65 1.16
C ARG A 24 -20.86 8.82 0.20
N ARG A 25 -20.36 8.55 -1.00
CA ARG A 25 -21.10 7.87 -2.08
C ARG A 25 -21.16 6.35 -1.91
N ILE A 26 -20.12 5.73 -1.33
CA ILE A 26 -20.11 4.26 -1.17
C ILE A 26 -21.02 3.79 -0.02
N PRO A 27 -21.68 2.63 -0.15
CA PRO A 27 -22.55 2.09 0.88
C PRO A 27 -21.84 1.85 2.23
N LYS A 28 -22.50 2.18 3.36
CA LYS A 28 -22.01 1.95 4.74
C LYS A 28 -21.50 0.51 4.96
N ARG A 29 -22.18 -0.49 4.38
CA ARG A 29 -21.81 -1.92 4.50
C ARG A 29 -20.40 -2.25 3.96
N ILE A 30 -19.88 -1.48 3.01
CA ILE A 30 -18.56 -1.72 2.42
C ILE A 30 -17.50 -0.74 2.94
N LYS A 31 -17.89 0.33 3.62
CA LYS A 31 -16.99 1.33 4.19
C LYS A 31 -16.36 0.83 5.50
N THR A 32 -15.58 -0.25 5.41
CA THR A 32 -14.84 -0.80 6.54
C THR A 32 -13.43 -0.25 6.57
N ARG A 33 -12.85 -0.08 7.78
CA ARG A 33 -11.45 0.33 7.97
C ARG A 33 -10.50 -0.48 7.08
N LYS A 34 -10.59 -1.81 7.17
CA LYS A 34 -9.75 -2.73 6.41
C LYS A 34 -9.84 -2.55 4.88
N LEU A 35 -11.01 -2.22 4.34
CA LEU A 35 -11.14 -1.95 2.90
C LEU A 35 -10.48 -0.63 2.52
N LEU A 36 -10.72 0.43 3.28
CA LEU A 36 -10.17 1.75 3.02
C LEU A 36 -8.64 1.75 3.14
N GLU A 37 -8.11 1.13 4.21
CA GLU A 37 -6.66 0.96 4.41
C GLU A 37 -6.03 0.22 3.23
N ALA A 38 -6.61 -0.91 2.82
CA ALA A 38 -6.10 -1.67 1.68
C ALA A 38 -6.06 -0.81 0.41
N LEU A 39 -7.14 -0.10 0.07
CA LEU A 39 -7.19 0.76 -1.12
C LEU A 39 -6.18 1.90 -1.09
N ILE A 40 -6.00 2.54 0.08
CA ILE A 40 -4.99 3.61 0.27
C ILE A 40 -3.58 3.02 0.09
N CYS A 41 -3.29 1.92 0.77
CA CYS A 41 -1.98 1.28 0.77
C CYS A 41 -1.54 0.86 -0.64
N VAL A 42 -2.46 0.34 -1.46
CA VAL A 42 -2.17 -0.05 -2.85
C VAL A 42 -2.16 1.12 -3.85
N GLY A 43 -2.34 2.36 -3.39
CA GLY A 43 -2.29 3.55 -4.25
C GLY A 43 -3.55 3.79 -5.10
N ALA A 44 -4.68 3.17 -4.76
CA ALA A 44 -5.94 3.36 -5.52
C ALA A 44 -6.45 4.82 -5.52
N PHE A 45 -5.92 5.66 -4.63
CA PHE A 45 -6.30 7.05 -4.43
C PHE A 45 -5.19 8.05 -4.73
N ASP A 46 -4.10 7.63 -5.37
CA ASP A 46 -2.95 8.50 -5.69
C ASP A 46 -3.38 9.68 -6.60
N SER A 47 -4.43 9.50 -7.40
CA SER A 47 -5.02 10.57 -8.24
C SER A 47 -5.65 11.72 -7.45
N PHE A 48 -5.91 11.57 -6.15
CA PHE A 48 -6.42 12.65 -5.30
C PHE A 48 -5.31 13.61 -4.84
N GLY A 49 -4.04 13.32 -5.14
CA GLY A 49 -2.92 14.20 -4.81
C GLY A 49 -2.65 14.33 -3.32
N LYS A 50 -3.04 13.32 -2.53
CA LYS A 50 -2.80 13.24 -1.08
C LYS A 50 -1.89 12.06 -0.76
N THR A 51 -1.04 12.24 0.25
CA THR A 51 -0.11 11.20 0.69
C THR A 51 -0.88 10.06 1.37
N ARG A 52 -0.33 8.84 1.33
CA ARG A 52 -0.94 7.69 2.00
C ARG A 52 -1.07 7.95 3.50
N SER A 53 -0.06 8.57 4.11
CA SER A 53 -0.07 8.98 5.53
C SER A 53 -1.26 9.90 5.86
N THR A 54 -1.50 10.91 5.01
CA THR A 54 -2.65 11.82 5.14
C THR A 54 -3.96 11.05 5.09
N LEU A 55 -4.15 10.23 4.05
CA LEU A 55 -5.39 9.49 3.82
C LEU A 55 -5.66 8.45 4.92
N LEU A 56 -4.64 7.72 5.39
CA LEU A 56 -4.78 6.76 6.48
C LEU A 56 -5.24 7.43 7.77
N SER A 57 -4.69 8.60 8.11
CA SER A 57 -5.13 9.35 9.30
C SER A 57 -6.55 9.92 9.18
N THR A 58 -7.07 10.05 7.96
CA THR A 58 -8.43 10.53 7.69
C THR A 58 -9.49 9.43 7.88
N ILE A 59 -9.09 8.16 7.96
CA ILE A 59 -10.03 7.02 8.06
C ILE A 59 -10.88 7.11 9.33
N ASP A 60 -10.27 7.48 10.46
CA ASP A 60 -10.94 7.57 11.76
C ASP A 60 -12.14 8.53 11.67
N GLU A 61 -11.89 9.72 11.13
CA GLU A 61 -12.91 10.74 10.93
C GLU A 61 -14.06 10.24 10.04
N VAL A 62 -13.72 9.58 8.93
CA VAL A 62 -14.70 9.06 7.96
C VAL A 62 -15.58 7.97 8.56
N ILE A 63 -15.01 7.07 9.37
CA ILE A 63 -15.74 5.96 9.98
C ILE A 63 -16.64 6.47 11.12
N ASP A 64 -16.15 7.38 11.94
CA ASP A 64 -16.93 7.94 13.04
C ASP A 64 -18.17 8.69 12.54
N GLN A 65 -18.04 9.42 11.44
CA GLN A 65 -19.17 10.10 10.80
C GLN A 65 -20.26 9.12 10.34
N VAL A 66 -19.89 7.96 9.82
CA VAL A 66 -20.86 6.94 9.36
C VAL A 66 -21.72 6.40 10.49
N SER A 67 -21.22 6.47 11.72
CA SER A 67 -21.92 6.07 12.94
C SER A 67 -23.01 7.08 13.33
N ASN A 68 -22.79 8.37 13.04
CA ASN A 68 -23.61 9.48 13.55
C ASN A 68 -24.66 10.02 12.56
N VAL A 69 -24.65 9.61 11.29
CA VAL A 69 -25.52 10.14 10.22
C VAL A 69 -26.91 9.46 10.17
N GLU A 70 -27.47 9.10 11.32
CA GLU A 70 -28.89 8.67 11.41
C GLU A 70 -29.87 9.85 11.52
N GLN A 71 -29.37 11.09 11.61
CA GLN A 71 -30.20 12.30 11.70
C GLN A 71 -29.87 13.28 10.56
N ASP A 72 -30.88 13.57 9.73
CA ASP A 72 -30.95 14.61 8.70
C ASP A 72 -29.63 15.02 8.03
N GLU A 73 -29.38 14.44 6.84
CA GLU A 73 -28.26 14.75 5.94
C GLU A 73 -28.12 16.25 5.64
N PHE A 74 -29.23 17.00 5.63
CA PHE A 74 -29.25 18.44 5.41
C PHE A 74 -28.72 19.25 6.60
N LEU A 75 -29.08 18.86 7.84
CA LEU A 75 -28.59 19.51 9.06
C LEU A 75 -27.13 19.16 9.33
N PHE A 76 -26.74 17.92 9.04
CA PHE A 76 -25.35 17.47 9.18
C PHE A 76 -24.40 18.28 8.28
N ASN A 77 -24.72 18.43 6.99
CA ASN A 77 -23.90 19.21 6.05
C ASN A 77 -23.77 20.70 6.45
N MET A 78 -24.73 21.24 7.19
CA MET A 78 -24.72 22.63 7.66
C MET A 78 -23.94 22.83 8.97
N LEU A 79 -23.85 21.80 9.81
CA LEU A 79 -23.27 21.85 11.16
C LEU A 79 -21.87 21.23 11.25
N THR A 80 -21.49 20.35 10.32
CA THR A 80 -20.15 19.79 10.31
C THR A 80 -19.12 20.79 9.78
N PRO A 81 -17.96 20.93 10.47
CA PRO A 81 -16.82 21.66 9.93
C PRO A 81 -16.49 21.19 8.52
N LYS A 82 -16.01 22.10 7.66
CA LYS A 82 -15.48 21.71 6.35
C LYS A 82 -14.42 20.65 6.56
N GLN A 83 -14.69 19.44 6.04
CA GLN A 83 -13.73 18.35 6.03
C GLN A 83 -12.47 18.82 5.33
N SER A 84 -11.35 18.69 6.02
CA SER A 84 -10.06 19.14 5.55
C SER A 84 -9.02 18.09 5.89
N TYR A 85 -8.13 17.81 4.95
CA TYR A 85 -7.00 16.94 5.19
C TYR A 85 -6.02 17.59 6.15
N GLU A 86 -5.50 16.81 7.09
CA GLU A 86 -4.28 17.12 7.81
C GLU A 86 -3.09 16.59 6.99
N ASP A 87 -2.50 17.46 6.16
CA ASP A 87 -1.42 17.06 5.26
C ASP A 87 -0.19 16.59 6.07
N LYS A 88 0.22 15.33 5.81
CA LYS A 88 1.37 14.66 6.43
C LYS A 88 2.40 14.29 5.37
N GLU A 89 3.65 14.28 5.80
CA GLU A 89 4.74 13.75 4.97
C GLU A 89 4.43 12.31 4.53
N GLU A 90 4.84 11.99 3.31
CA GLU A 90 4.66 10.66 2.76
C GLU A 90 5.56 9.65 3.49
N PHE A 91 5.10 8.41 3.56
CA PHE A 91 5.91 7.33 4.11
C PHE A 91 7.20 7.12 3.33
N SER A 92 8.19 6.55 4.00
CA SER A 92 9.40 6.10 3.32
C SER A 92 9.05 5.03 2.27
N ASP A 93 9.83 4.96 1.20
CA ASP A 93 9.66 3.97 0.13
C ASP A 93 9.59 2.53 0.66
N GLN A 94 10.34 2.24 1.73
CA GLN A 94 10.38 0.93 2.37
C GLN A 94 9.02 0.54 2.95
N ILE A 95 8.34 1.50 3.58
CA ILE A 95 7.01 1.31 4.15
C ILE A 95 5.98 1.15 3.03
N ILE A 96 6.05 1.97 1.99
CA ILE A 96 5.16 1.85 0.81
C ILE A 96 5.33 0.48 0.15
N SER A 97 6.57 0.05 -0.07
CA SER A 97 6.88 -1.26 -0.64
C SER A 97 6.36 -2.40 0.24
N ALA A 98 6.47 -2.27 1.57
CA ALA A 98 5.91 -3.24 2.50
C ALA A 98 4.38 -3.33 2.37
N TYR A 99 3.69 -2.20 2.24
CA TYR A 99 2.24 -2.16 2.00
C TYR A 99 1.85 -2.80 0.67
N GLU A 100 2.57 -2.54 -0.42
CA GLU A 100 2.30 -3.18 -1.71
C GLU A 100 2.42 -4.70 -1.60
N LYS A 101 3.50 -5.20 -0.98
CA LYS A 101 3.69 -6.64 -0.77
C LYS A 101 2.63 -7.25 0.15
N GLU A 102 2.20 -6.54 1.19
CA GLU A 102 1.16 -7.02 2.11
C GLU A 102 -0.21 -7.13 1.42
N TYR A 103 -0.62 -6.11 0.68
CA TYR A 103 -1.98 -6.01 0.14
C TYR A 103 -2.14 -6.57 -1.28
N LEU A 104 -1.07 -6.54 -2.10
CA LEU A 104 -1.08 -7.04 -3.49
C LEU A 104 -0.33 -8.36 -3.65
N GLY A 105 0.61 -8.65 -2.75
CA GLY A 105 1.50 -9.82 -2.84
C GLY A 105 2.74 -9.60 -3.73
N PHE A 106 2.85 -8.45 -4.39
CA PHE A 106 3.96 -8.06 -5.25
C PHE A 106 4.13 -6.53 -5.24
N TYR A 107 5.25 -6.04 -5.74
CA TYR A 107 5.56 -4.60 -5.83
C TYR A 107 5.03 -4.05 -7.16
N ILE A 108 4.30 -2.93 -7.11
CA ILE A 108 3.88 -2.16 -8.31
C ILE A 108 4.87 -1.03 -8.57
N SER A 109 5.34 -0.40 -7.50
CA SER A 109 6.46 0.53 -7.56
C SER A 109 7.78 -0.22 -7.82
N ASN A 110 8.81 0.48 -8.29
CA ASN A 110 10.13 -0.11 -8.49
C ASN A 110 10.56 -0.90 -7.26
N HIS A 111 11.01 -2.13 -7.46
CA HIS A 111 11.46 -2.98 -6.37
C HIS A 111 12.57 -2.24 -5.57
N PRO A 112 12.61 -2.34 -4.23
CA PRO A 112 13.65 -1.68 -3.43
C PRO A 112 15.09 -1.97 -3.92
N VAL A 113 15.30 -3.17 -4.50
CA VAL A 113 16.56 -3.58 -5.14
C VAL A 113 16.83 -2.83 -6.44
N GLU A 114 15.82 -2.55 -7.27
CA GLU A 114 15.97 -1.76 -8.50
C GLU A 114 16.41 -0.33 -8.19
N LYS A 115 15.85 0.29 -7.15
CA LYS A 115 16.29 1.64 -6.70
C LYS A 115 17.76 1.63 -6.29
N LEU A 116 18.19 0.60 -5.58
CA LEU A 116 19.61 0.42 -5.22
C LEU A 116 20.48 0.08 -6.43
N PHE A 117 19.98 -0.67 -7.40
CA PHE A 117 20.66 -0.98 -8.66
C PHE A 117 20.94 0.29 -9.47
N TYR A 118 19.98 1.23 -9.56
CA TYR A 118 20.19 2.52 -10.21
C TYR A 118 21.24 3.39 -9.50
N ILE A 119 21.31 3.34 -8.16
CA ILE A 119 22.33 4.08 -7.38
C ILE A 119 23.69 3.36 -7.43
N LYS A 120 23.71 2.02 -7.51
CA LYS A 120 24.90 1.16 -7.45
C LYS A 120 25.13 0.44 -8.77
N GLN A 121 25.18 1.23 -9.85
CA GLN A 121 25.24 0.90 -11.29
C GLN A 121 26.33 -0.09 -11.79
N TYR A 122 26.88 -0.97 -10.94
CA TYR A 122 27.95 -1.93 -11.26
C TYR A 122 27.53 -3.41 -11.11
N LEU A 123 26.28 -3.72 -10.71
CA LEU A 123 25.84 -5.10 -10.43
C LEU A 123 24.64 -5.49 -11.28
N GLY A 124 24.84 -6.05 -12.48
CA GLY A 124 23.76 -6.52 -13.36
C GLY A 124 22.75 -7.47 -12.70
N ILE A 125 21.50 -7.46 -13.16
CA ILE A 125 20.53 -8.52 -12.89
C ILE A 125 20.89 -9.69 -13.82
N PHE A 126 21.37 -10.80 -13.25
CA PHE A 126 21.78 -11.97 -14.01
C PHE A 126 20.76 -13.09 -13.82
N THR A 127 20.24 -13.64 -14.92
CA THR A 127 19.52 -14.91 -14.84
C THR A 127 20.47 -15.98 -14.32
N ILE A 128 20.18 -16.55 -13.15
CA ILE A 128 20.97 -17.64 -12.57
C ILE A 128 20.87 -18.85 -13.49
N LYS A 129 21.91 -19.06 -14.30
CA LYS A 129 22.13 -20.29 -15.05
C LYS A 129 23.04 -21.19 -14.21
N ASN A 130 22.88 -22.52 -14.34
CA ASN A 130 23.74 -23.54 -13.71
C ASN A 130 25.18 -23.52 -14.31
N SER A 131 25.82 -22.36 -14.40
CA SER A 131 27.19 -22.20 -14.88
C SER A 131 28.15 -22.05 -13.72
N LEU A 132 29.32 -22.68 -13.86
CA LEU A 132 30.42 -22.81 -12.87
C LEU A 132 31.08 -21.49 -12.45
N ASP A 133 30.64 -20.34 -12.96
CA ASP A 133 31.30 -19.05 -12.77
C ASP A 133 30.66 -18.24 -11.64
N TYR A 134 31.49 -17.77 -10.71
CA TYR A 134 31.08 -16.88 -9.63
C TYR A 134 30.80 -15.47 -10.17
N GLN A 135 29.51 -15.09 -10.21
CA GLN A 135 29.08 -13.76 -10.60
C GLN A 135 28.53 -13.00 -9.38
N PRO A 136 28.88 -11.71 -9.19
CA PRO A 136 28.29 -10.90 -8.13
C PRO A 136 26.86 -10.53 -8.51
N ILE A 137 25.91 -10.86 -7.64
CA ILE A 137 24.48 -10.54 -7.79
C ILE A 137 24.04 -9.60 -6.67
N LEU A 138 23.16 -8.65 -7.00
CA LEU A 138 22.47 -7.82 -6.02
C LEU A 138 21.13 -8.48 -5.68
N VAL A 139 20.93 -8.82 -4.41
CA VAL A 139 19.73 -9.51 -3.94
C VAL A 139 19.27 -8.90 -2.62
N GLN A 140 17.96 -8.88 -2.40
CA GLN A 140 17.36 -8.62 -1.10
C GLN A 140 17.25 -9.93 -0.31
N VAL A 141 17.71 -9.92 0.95
CA VAL A 141 17.55 -11.05 1.86
C VAL A 141 16.18 -10.94 2.53
N ASN A 142 15.22 -11.76 2.10
CA ASN A 142 13.90 -11.82 2.69
C ASN A 142 13.89 -12.63 4.00
N GLN A 143 14.70 -13.68 4.09
CA GLN A 143 14.79 -14.50 5.31
C GLN A 143 16.22 -15.01 5.52
N PHE A 144 16.66 -15.01 6.79
CA PHE A 144 17.94 -15.56 7.24
C PHE A 144 17.70 -16.56 8.37
N LYS A 145 18.17 -17.80 8.20
CA LYS A 145 18.13 -18.83 9.24
C LYS A 145 19.50 -19.48 9.40
N GLN A 146 20.18 -19.17 10.50
CA GLN A 146 21.43 -19.85 10.85
C GLN A 146 21.15 -21.16 11.57
N ILE A 147 21.89 -22.21 11.19
CA ILE A 147 21.89 -23.51 11.86
C ILE A 147 23.32 -23.95 12.15
N ARG A 148 23.46 -24.92 13.06
CA ARG A 148 24.71 -25.63 13.28
C ARG A 148 24.60 -27.00 12.63
N THR A 149 25.55 -27.35 11.79
CA THR A 149 25.60 -28.66 11.13
C THR A 149 25.92 -29.76 12.15
N LYS A 150 25.73 -31.02 11.77
CA LYS A 150 26.10 -32.18 12.62
C LYS A 150 27.58 -32.20 13.00
N THR A 151 28.44 -31.56 12.20
CA THR A 151 29.89 -31.42 12.45
C THR A 151 30.25 -30.17 13.26
N GLY A 152 29.25 -29.40 13.73
CA GLY A 152 29.45 -28.22 14.57
C GLY A 152 29.75 -26.92 13.80
N GLN A 153 29.87 -26.97 12.47
CA GLN A 153 30.11 -25.80 11.63
C GLN A 153 28.85 -24.94 11.48
N HIS A 154 29.03 -23.62 11.34
CA HIS A 154 27.94 -22.70 11.04
C HIS A 154 27.48 -22.85 9.59
N MET A 155 26.18 -22.92 9.38
CA MET A 155 25.54 -22.91 8.07
C MET A 155 24.32 -21.99 8.13
N ALA A 156 23.92 -21.39 7.02
CA ALA A 156 22.71 -20.57 6.95
C ALA A 156 21.89 -20.91 5.71
N PHE A 157 20.57 -20.84 5.86
CA PHE A 157 19.62 -20.83 4.75
C PHE A 157 19.12 -19.41 4.55
N LEU A 158 19.13 -18.97 3.30
CA LEU A 158 18.71 -17.65 2.87
C LEU A 158 17.55 -17.79 1.89
N VAL A 159 16.53 -16.95 2.04
CA VAL A 159 15.54 -16.70 0.98
C VAL A 159 15.90 -15.35 0.38
N LEU A 160 16.25 -15.35 -0.90
CA LEU A 160 16.73 -14.20 -1.64
C LEU A 160 15.69 -13.80 -2.69
N ASP A 161 15.69 -12.52 -3.05
CA ASP A 161 14.76 -11.88 -3.97
C ASP A 161 15.55 -10.87 -4.81
N ASP A 162 15.58 -11.02 -6.12
CA ASP A 162 16.30 -10.13 -7.05
C ASP A 162 15.41 -9.05 -7.67
N GLY A 163 14.10 -9.07 -7.39
CA GLY A 163 13.11 -8.13 -7.93
C GLY A 163 12.00 -8.79 -8.71
#